data_AF-A0A932GAI5-F1
#
_entry.id   AF-A0A932GAI5-F1
#
_cell.length_a   1.000
_cell.length_b   1.000
_cell.length_c   1.000
_cell.angle_alpha   90.00
_cell.angle_beta   90.00
_cell.angle_gamma   90.00
#
_symmetry.space_group_name_H-M   'P 1'
#
loop_
_entity.id
_entity.type
_entity.pdbx_description
1 polymer ?
#
loop_
_entity_poly.entity_id
_entity_poly.type
_entity_poly.pdbx_seq_one_letter_code
_entity_poly.pdbx_strand_id
1 'polypeptide(L)' 'MFFLLAVSAFAAVKFKQGALTITQDARRAALQVEVADTPETRSQGLMFRQRLAENAGMLFIFEEQSLWSFWMKNTLI' A
#
# COMPACT_ATOMS: atom_id res chain seq x y z
N MET A 1 -20.97 -33.95 18.84
CA MET A 1 -21.21 -32.68 18.12
C MET A 1 -20.15 -31.68 18.57
N PHE A 2 -18.98 -31.68 17.94
CA PHE A 2 -17.89 -30.72 18.20
C PHE A 2 -17.86 -29.72 17.04
N PHE A 3 -18.29 -28.50 17.31
CA PHE A 3 -18.22 -27.40 16.34
C PHE A 3 -16.82 -26.79 16.45
N LEU A 4 -15.98 -26.99 15.43
CA LEU A 4 -14.66 -26.38 15.36
C LEU A 4 -14.86 -24.90 15.01
N LEU A 5 -14.69 -24.01 15.98
CA LEU A 5 -14.56 -22.57 15.73
C LEU A 5 -13.23 -22.35 14.99
N ALA A 6 -13.30 -22.23 13.66
CA ALA A 6 -12.19 -21.74 12.87
C ALA A 6 -11.96 -20.27 13.25
N VAL A 7 -10.96 -20.03 14.10
CA VAL A 7 -10.46 -18.67 14.36
C VAL A 7 -9.85 -18.18 13.05
N SER A 8 -10.55 -17.25 12.38
CA SER A 8 -10.03 -16.58 11.18
C SER A 8 -8.81 -15.77 11.58
N ALA A 9 -7.62 -16.23 11.21
CA ALA A 9 -6.41 -15.44 11.31
C ALA A 9 -6.49 -14.32 10.25
N PHE A 10 -6.62 -13.07 10.68
CA PHE A 10 -6.37 -11.92 9.80
C PHE A 10 -4.91 -11.96 9.38
N ALA A 11 -4.64 -12.49 8.20
CA ALA A 11 -3.30 -12.48 7.64
C ALA A 11 -2.89 -11.03 7.35
N ALA A 12 -1.73 -10.61 7.85
CA ALA A 12 -1.17 -9.32 7.49
C ALA A 12 -0.91 -9.27 5.98
N VAL A 13 -1.46 -8.26 5.31
CA VAL A 13 -1.25 -8.04 3.88
C VAL A 13 0.24 -7.76 3.64
N LYS A 14 0.85 -8.54 2.75
CA LYS A 14 2.26 -8.39 2.39
C LYS A 14 2.39 -7.48 1.18
N PHE A 15 3.29 -6.52 1.26
CA PHE A 15 3.60 -5.60 0.16
C PHE A 15 4.92 -5.99 -0.50
N LYS A 16 4.98 -5.86 -1.82
CA LYS A 16 6.26 -5.88 -2.55
C LYS A 16 6.97 -4.55 -2.30
N GLN A 17 8.30 -4.52 -2.39
CA GLN A 17 9.09 -3.30 -2.23
C GLN A 17 9.90 -3.04 -3.49
N GLY A 18 10.17 -1.77 -3.79
CA GLY A 18 10.99 -1.36 -4.92
C GLY A 18 11.54 0.05 -4.75
N ALA A 19 12.55 0.39 -5.56
CA ALA A 19 13.08 1.73 -5.66
C ALA A 19 12.47 2.44 -6.88
N LEU A 20 11.96 3.66 -6.68
CA LEU A 20 11.41 4.52 -7.71
C LEU A 20 12.26 5.79 -7.81
N THR A 21 12.50 6.29 -9.01
CA THR A 21 13.06 7.64 -9.20
C THR A 21 12.09 8.46 -10.03
N ILE A 22 11.61 9.56 -9.46
CA ILE A 22 10.79 10.55 -10.17
C ILE A 22 11.73 11.58 -10.77
N THR A 23 11.70 11.75 -12.09
CA THR A 23 12.53 12.70 -12.81
C THR A 23 11.65 13.79 -13.44
N GLN A 24 11.98 15.05 -13.16
CA GLN A 24 11.36 16.21 -13.79
C GLN A 24 12.45 17.23 -14.13
N ASP A 25 12.70 17.43 -15.42
CA ASP A 25 13.82 18.22 -15.94
C ASP A 25 15.17 17.74 -15.36
N ALA A 26 15.93 18.64 -14.73
CA ALA A 26 17.18 18.30 -14.04
C ALA A 26 16.98 17.77 -12.60
N ARG A 27 15.75 17.72 -12.09
CA ARG A 27 15.46 17.28 -10.71
C ARG A 27 15.18 15.78 -10.68
N ARG A 28 15.69 15.12 -9.64
CA ARG A 28 15.47 13.70 -9.38
C ARG A 28 15.12 13.50 -7.92
N ALA A 29 14.08 12.72 -7.66
CA ALA A 29 13.70 12.28 -6.32
C ALA A 29 13.72 10.75 -6.28
N ALA A 30 14.62 10.19 -5.48
CA ALA A 30 14.70 8.75 -5.25
C ALA A 30 13.83 8.38 -4.04
N LEU A 31 12.96 7.39 -4.22
CA LEU A 31 11.99 6.93 -3.24
C LEU A 31 12.09 5.42 -3.08
N GLN A 32 11.94 4.94 -1.84
CA GLN A 32 11.68 3.55 -1.54
C GLN A 32 10.18 3.34 -1.42
N VAL A 33 9.60 2.47 -2.23
CA VAL A 33 8.15 2.31 -2.31
C VAL A 33 7.71 0.89 -1.99
N GLU A 34 6.60 0.79 -1.26
CA GLU A 34 5.80 -0.43 -1.20
C GLU A 34 4.82 -0.44 -2.38
N VAL A 35 4.59 -1.59 -3.02
CA VAL A 35 3.73 -1.71 -4.20
C VAL A 35 2.39 -2.31 -3.80
N ALA A 36 1.31 -1.59 -4.13
CA ALA A 36 -0.06 -2.02 -3.98
C ALA A 36 -0.68 -2.31 -5.37
N ASP A 37 -0.47 -3.53 -5.85
CA ASP A 37 -0.89 -4.02 -7.17
C ASP A 37 -2.04 -5.05 -7.13
N THR A 38 -2.43 -5.52 -5.95
CA THR A 38 -3.57 -6.44 -5.73
C THR A 38 -4.73 -5.74 -5.03
N PRO A 39 -5.99 -6.23 -5.17
CA PRO A 39 -7.13 -5.67 -4.43
C PRO A 39 -6.89 -5.58 -2.91
N GLU A 40 -6.24 -6.59 -2.33
CA GLU A 40 -5.94 -6.65 -0.89
C GLU A 40 -4.92 -5.58 -0.50
N THR A 41 -3.81 -5.46 -1.23
CA THR A 41 -2.79 -4.43 -0.97
C THR A 41 -3.32 -3.01 -1.19
N ARG A 42 -4.15 -2.78 -2.21
CA ARG A 42 -4.77 -1.48 -2.47
C ARG A 42 -5.77 -1.08 -1.39
N SER A 43 -6.61 -2.02 -0.95
CA SER A 43 -7.61 -1.75 0.09
C SER A 43 -6.97 -1.47 1.45
N GLN A 44 -5.86 -2.16 1.78
CA GLN A 44 -5.08 -1.91 2.99
C GLN A 44 -4.33 -0.57 2.92
N GLY A 45 -3.67 -0.27 1.79
CA GLY A 45 -2.91 0.96 1.63
C GLY A 45 -1.94 1.26 2.80
N LEU A 46 -1.95 2.51 3.26
CA LEU A 46 -1.15 2.99 4.40
C LEU A 46 -1.86 2.86 5.76
N MET A 47 -2.93 2.06 5.86
CA MET A 47 -3.65 1.89 7.12
C MET A 47 -2.72 1.46 8.26
N PHE A 48 -2.96 2.03 9.44
CA PHE A 48 -2.29 1.74 10.70
C PHE A 48 -0.78 2.03 10.73
N ARG A 49 -0.22 2.68 9.69
CA ARG A 49 1.16 3.17 9.69
C ARG A 49 1.26 4.37 10.62
N GLN A 50 2.16 4.31 11.59
CA GLN A 50 2.38 5.43 12.53
C GLN A 50 3.37 6.47 11.99
N ARG A 51 4.22 6.09 11.03
CA ARG A 51 5.27 6.92 10.43
C ARG A 51 5.54 6.46 9.00
N LEU A 52 6.04 7.39 8.18
CA LEU A 52 6.59 7.15 6.86
C LEU A 52 7.87 7.96 6.74
N ALA A 53 8.95 7.36 6.22
CA ALA A 53 10.20 8.07 6.00
C ALA A 53 10.03 9.10 4.87
N GLU A 54 10.80 10.20 4.91
CA GLU A 54 10.68 11.30 3.94
C GLU A 54 10.90 10.86 2.48
N ASN A 55 11.77 9.87 2.27
CA ASN A 55 12.05 9.28 0.98
C ASN A 55 11.36 7.92 0.77
N ALA A 56 10.23 7.69 1.44
CA ALA A 56 9.44 6.48 1.30
C ALA A 56 8.00 6.78 0.86
N GLY A 57 7.35 5.79 0.23
CA GLY A 57 5.97 5.93 -0.20
C GLY A 57 5.31 4.60 -0.54
N MET A 58 4.11 4.68 -1.10
CA MET A 58 3.38 3.53 -1.64
C MET A 58 2.96 3.82 -3.08
N LEU A 59 3.25 2.88 -3.97
CA LEU A 59 2.90 2.93 -5.39
C LEU A 59 1.65 2.08 -5.63
N PHE A 60 0.55 2.73 -5.98
CA PHE A 60 -0.69 2.06 -6.37
C PHE A 60 -0.70 1.79 -7.86
N ILE A 61 -0.83 0.52 -8.25
CA ILE A 61 -0.90 0.11 -9.66
C ILE A 61 -2.32 -0.39 -9.95
N PHE A 62 -2.91 0.17 -11.00
CA PHE A 62 -4.21 -0.22 -11.54
C PHE A 62 -4.02 -0.69 -12.98
N GLU A 63 -4.67 -1.80 -13.33
CA GLU A 63 -4.59 -2.38 -14.68
C GLU A 63 -5.29 -1.50 -15.72
N GLU A 64 -6.33 -0.78 -15.28
CA GLU A 64 -7.16 0.05 -16.14
C GLU A 64 -7.14 1.52 -15.68
N GLN A 65 -7.19 2.41 -16.67
CA GLN A 65 -7.39 3.83 -16.45
C GLN A 65 -8.86 4.07 -16.10
N SER A 66 -9.12 4.49 -14.88
CA SER A 66 -10.46 4.78 -14.39
C SER A 66 -10.43 5.81 -13.26
N LEU A 67 -11.60 6.27 -12.84
CA LEU A 67 -11.75 7.11 -11.67
C LEU A 67 -11.69 6.25 -10.41
N TRP A 68 -10.50 6.12 -9.85
CA TRP A 68 -10.27 5.41 -8.59
C TRP A 68 -10.45 6.36 -7.40
N SER A 69 -11.26 5.93 -6.43
CA SER A 69 -11.47 6.68 -5.19
C SER A 69 -10.50 6.19 -4.12
N PHE A 70 -9.86 7.14 -3.43
CA PHE A 70 -9.05 6.87 -2.26
C PHE A 70 -9.80 7.34 -1.01
N TRP A 71 -9.61 6.60 0.08
CA TRP A 71 -10.11 6.96 1.40
C TRP A 71 -8.97 6.92 2.41
N MET A 72 -9.10 7.70 3.49
CA MET A 72 -8.09 7.77 4.55
C MET A 72 -8.53 7.00 5.80
N LYS A 73 -9.41 5.99 5.63
CA LYS A 73 -9.89 5.19 6.75
C LYS A 73 -8.69 4.53 7.44
N ASN A 74 -8.48 4.81 8.72
CA ASN A 74 -7.38 4.28 9.54
C ASN A 74 -5.96 4.64 9.06
N THR A 75 -5.79 5.64 8.19
CA THR A 75 -4.47 6.19 7.87
C THR A 75 -4.11 7.24 8.92
N LEU A 76 -2.98 7.08 9.62
CA LEU A 76 -2.61 7.92 10.78
C LEU A 76 -1.62 9.04 10.42
N ILE A 77 -1.14 9.05 9.17
CA ILE A 77 -0.08 9.91 8.64
C ILE A 77 -0.56 10.67 7.40
#